data_AF-A0A4Q4BT07-F1
#
_entry.id   AF-A0A4Q4BT07-F1
#
_cell.length_a   1.000
_cell.length_b   1.000
_cell.length_c   1.000
_cell.angle_alpha   90.00
_cell.angle_beta   90.00
_cell.angle_gamma   90.00
#
_symmetry.space_group_name_H-M   'P 1'
#
loop_
_entity.id
_entity.type
_entity.pdbx_description
1 polymer ?
#
loop_
_entity_poly.entity_id
_entity_poly.type
_entity_poly.pdbx_seq_one_letter_code
_entity_poly.pdbx_strand_id
1 'polypeptide(L)' 'IHDTTGLTTVFVTHDQDEAMELADLVVVMSGSTNGGRIEQIGKPQDIRAKPATPFVREFLGA' A
#
# COMPACT_ATOMS: atom_id res chain seq x y z
N ILE A 1 -11.29 -14.73 -2.41
CA ILE A 1 -11.45 -15.29 -1.04
C ILE A 1 -11.66 -14.20 -0.01
N HIS A 2 -10.97 -13.04 -0.09
CA HIS A 2 -11.18 -11.93 0.85
C HIS A 2 -12.64 -11.41 0.90
N ASP A 3 -13.26 -11.15 -0.26
CA ASP A 3 -14.58 -10.50 -0.30
C ASP A 3 -15.75 -11.32 0.26
N THR A 4 -15.56 -12.62 0.45
CA THR A 4 -16.69 -13.55 0.64
C THR A 4 -17.06 -13.80 2.10
N THR A 5 -16.28 -13.31 3.07
CA THR A 5 -16.46 -13.63 4.50
C THR A 5 -16.88 -12.45 5.38
N GLY A 6 -16.80 -11.21 4.87
CA GLY A 6 -17.11 -10.00 5.65
C GLY A 6 -16.14 -9.74 6.81
N LEU A 7 -14.98 -10.40 6.82
CA LEU A 7 -13.94 -10.23 7.84
C LEU A 7 -13.03 -9.06 7.49
N THR A 8 -12.67 -8.27 8.50
CA THR A 8 -11.57 -7.31 8.36
C THR A 8 -10.27 -8.08 8.16
N THR A 9 -9.60 -7.84 7.03
CA THR A 9 -8.36 -8.52 6.72
C THR A 9 -7.24 -7.52 6.43
N VAL A 10 -6.05 -7.83 6.93
CA VAL A 10 -4.82 -7.10 6.63
C VAL A 10 -3.85 -8.08 6.00
N PHE A 11 -3.37 -7.75 4.81
CA PHE A 11 -2.34 -8.50 4.11
C PHE A 11 -1.11 -7.62 3.92
N VAL A 12 0.07 -8.26 3.86
CA VAL A 12 1.35 -7.60 3.66
C VAL A 12 2.01 -8.25 2.47
N THR A 13 2.34 -7.44 1.46
CA THR A 13 2.98 -7.90 0.24
C THR A 13 4.05 -6.91 -0.19
N HIS A 14 4.98 -7.37 -1.02
CA HIS A 14 5.92 -6.52 -1.75
C HIS A 14 5.46 -6.33 -3.21
N ASP A 15 4.43 -7.06 -3.64
CA ASP A 15 3.83 -6.92 -4.96
C ASP A 15 2.80 -5.79 -4.94
N GLN A 16 3.05 -4.78 -5.76
CA GLN A 16 2.25 -3.57 -5.78
C GLN A 16 0.96 -3.76 -6.55
N ASP A 17 0.97 -4.56 -7.61
CA ASP A 17 -0.23 -4.82 -8.40
C ASP A 17 -1.24 -5.61 -7.55
N GLU A 18 -0.76 -6.60 -6.79
CA GLU A 18 -1.59 -7.34 -5.83
C GLU A 18 -2.22 -6.39 -4.78
N ALA A 19 -1.43 -5.48 -4.22
CA ALA A 19 -1.93 -4.52 -3.24
C ALA A 19 -2.97 -3.56 -3.83
N MET A 20 -2.79 -3.14 -5.08
CA MET A 20 -3.68 -2.19 -5.74
C MET A 20 -4.97 -2.82 -6.24
N GLU A 21 -4.94 -4.11 -6.60
CA GLU A 21 -6.12 -4.84 -7.08
C GLU A 21 -7.01 -5.35 -5.94
N LEU A 22 -6.43 -5.76 -4.82
CA LEU A 22 -7.16 -6.46 -3.76
C LEU A 22 -7.55 -5.58 -2.56
N ALA A 23 -6.84 -4.47 -2.31
CA ALA A 23 -7.08 -3.68 -1.10
C ALA A 23 -8.15 -2.60 -1.28
N ASP A 24 -9.02 -2.45 -0.29
CA ASP A 24 -9.82 -1.23 -0.12
C ASP A 24 -8.94 -0.03 0.25
N LEU A 25 -7.87 -0.28 1.00
CA LEU A 25 -6.93 0.70 1.54
C LEU A 25 -5.50 0.16 1.50
N VAL A 26 -4.58 0.95 0.96
CA VAL A 26 -3.15 0.65 0.88
C VAL A 26 -2.39 1.51 1.88
N VAL A 27 -1.49 0.88 2.62
CA VAL A 27 -0.52 1.53 3.49
C VAL A 27 0.88 1.28 2.94
N VAL A 28 1.52 2.32 2.43
CA VAL A 28 2.91 2.24 1.95
C VAL A 28 3.84 2.52 3.11
N MET A 29 4.79 1.62 3.35
CA MET A 29 5.77 1.72 4.43
C MET A 29 7.19 1.66 3.89
N SER A 30 8.05 2.54 4.38
CA SER A 30 9.49 2.50 4.13
C SER A 30 10.23 1.76 5.24
N GLY A 31 11.31 1.05 4.88
CA GLY A 31 12.22 0.45 5.85
C GLY A 31 13.06 1.50 6.55
N SER A 32 13.20 1.40 7.87
CA SER A 32 14.10 2.23 8.68
C SER A 32 14.69 1.40 9.81
N THR A 33 15.96 1.63 10.12
CA THR A 33 16.69 0.99 11.22
C THR A 33 16.11 1.33 12.60
N ASN A 34 15.19 2.30 12.68
CA ASN A 34 14.49 2.72 13.90
C ASN A 34 12.96 2.54 13.84
N GLY A 35 12.47 1.58 13.05
CA GLY A 35 11.04 1.27 12.90
C GLY A 35 10.50 1.83 11.60
N GLY A 36 9.82 0.98 10.82
CA GLY A 36 9.29 1.34 9.52
C GLY A 36 8.36 2.56 9.60
N ARG A 37 8.47 3.46 8.62
CA ARG A 37 7.67 4.69 8.58
C ARG A 37 6.53 4.52 7.59
N ILE A 38 5.32 4.89 8.00
CA ILE A 38 4.21 5.03 7.06
C ILE A 38 4.49 6.24 6.18
N GLU A 39 4.62 5.99 4.88
CA GLU A 39 4.86 7.02 3.88
C GLU A 39 3.55 7.58 3.33
N GLN A 40 2.54 6.72 3.15
CA GLN A 40 1.22 7.12 2.68
C GLN A 40 0.15 6.08 3.02
N ILE A 41 -1.07 6.55 3.28
CA ILE A 41 -2.27 5.73 3.44
C ILE A 41 -3.34 6.27 2.49
N GLY A 42 -4.03 5.40 1.77
CA GLY A 42 -5.11 5.83 0.88
C GLY A 42 -5.68 4.70 0.04
N LYS A 43 -6.72 5.00 -0.75
CA LYS A 43 -7.23 4.04 -1.73
C LYS A 43 -6.18 3.76 -2.80
N PRO A 44 -6.15 2.57 -3.42
CA PRO A 44 -5.22 2.23 -4.48
C PRO A 44 -5.07 3.33 -5.57
N GLN A 45 -6.21 3.80 -6.07
CA GLN A 45 -6.25 4.86 -7.09
C GLN A 45 -5.61 6.18 -6.63
N ASP A 46 -5.72 6.53 -5.35
CA ASP A 46 -5.16 7.77 -4.80
C ASP A 46 -3.66 7.65 -4.59
N ILE A 47 -3.18 6.48 -4.15
CA ILE A 47 -1.74 6.19 -4.05
C ILE A 47 -1.10 6.34 -5.44
N ARG A 48 -1.70 5.73 -6.47
CA ARG A 48 -1.19 5.77 -7.85
C ARG A 48 -1.26 7.15 -8.48
N ALA A 49 -2.38 7.86 -8.31
CA ALA A 49 -2.59 9.15 -8.95
C ALA A 49 -1.87 10.31 -8.22
N LYS A 50 -1.66 10.21 -6.91
CA LYS A 50 -1.12 11.28 -6.06
C LYS A 50 -0.11 10.72 -5.04
N PRO A 51 1.11 10.35 -5.47
CA PRO A 51 2.15 9.89 -4.55
C PRO A 51 2.58 11.02 -3.61
N ALA A 52 2.43 10.81 -2.31
CA ALA A 52 2.63 11.84 -1.27
C ALA A 52 4.11 12.08 -0.93
N THR A 53 4.98 11.09 -1.13
CA THR A 53 6.42 11.23 -0.87
C THR A 53 7.25 10.74 -2.07
N PRO A 54 8.50 11.21 -2.22
CA PRO A 54 9.40 10.70 -3.25
C PRO A 54 9.58 9.18 -3.17
N PHE A 55 9.61 8.63 -1.95
CA PHE A 55 9.67 7.18 -1.74
C PHE A 55 8.46 6.48 -2.36
N VAL A 56 7.23 6.96 -2.13
CA VAL A 56 6.03 6.34 -2.75
C VAL A 56 6.07 6.45 -4.26
N ARG A 57 6.56 7.58 -4.80
CA ARG A 57 6.70 7.75 -6.25
C ARG A 57 7.71 6.77 -6.86
N GLU A 58 8.84 6.57 -6.18
CA GLU A 58 9.88 5.63 -6.60
C GLU A 58 9.39 4.19 -6.47
N PHE A 59 8.75 3.86 -5.35
CA PHE A 59 8.12 2.56 -5.10
C PHE A 59 7.18 2.19 -6.25
N LEU A 60 6.23 3.06 -6.60
CA LEU A 60 5.27 2.84 -7.71
C LEU A 60 5.89 2.70 -9.10
N GLY A 61 7.15 3.09 -9.28
CA GLY A 61 7.87 3.03 -10.56
C GLY A 61 8.92 1.92 -10.63
N ALA A 62 9.13 1.16 -9.55
CA ALA A 62 10.15 0.11 -9.43
C ALA A 62 9.68 -1.27 -9.88
#